data_AF-A0A7Y5IX04-F1
#
_entry.id   AF-A0A7Y5IX04-F1
#
_cell.length_a   1.000
_cell.length_b   1.000
_cell.length_c   1.000
_cell.angle_alpha   90.00
_cell.angle_beta   90.00
_cell.angle_gamma   90.00
#
_symmetry.space_group_name_H-M   'P 1'
#
loop_
_entity.id
_entity.type
_entity.pdbx_description
1 polymer ?
#
loop_
_entity_poly.entity_id
_entity_poly.type
_entity_poly.pdbx_seq_one_letter_code
_entity_poly.pdbx_strand_id
1 'polypeptide(L)'
;MADAFVGQGYRVATSYWDAFGSYFVDEFSEGNGEDGYVTGAAVGGSGNHELAWPKFSLDIGGATYHISMRHGLWNGSSYESDRLKMINFPVMKAHGMAGATLALKNYIGFLTITNPDPLFTDWDRMHGYFWGYQNRHVGYGLLGRQIAQVRRADLDIIDAIWINPAGNTDDADSCVREDLILAGTDPVALDYYASSRILSQVAFSPADVSAATHGGTFRNFMLCIENRLRAEGITDIIDLSDSMTQAQEEAQFNVFVADAAEPPPVTPTPTSTELVTATATDTPTIGPSATPIRTVDIVPDCRVDALDLMSLIGAGHAEDNLAAVLFDFARCWRALCGEGS
;
A
#
# COMPACT_ATOMS: atom_id res chain seq x y z
N MET A 1 -6.07 11.97 -9.30
CA MET A 1 -5.34 10.76 -9.74
C MET A 1 -5.94 10.14 -11.01
N ALA A 2 -7.22 9.73 -11.03
CA ALA A 2 -7.85 9.12 -12.21
C ALA A 2 -7.67 9.95 -13.50
N ASP A 3 -7.92 11.25 -13.44
CA ASP A 3 -7.77 12.15 -14.59
C ASP A 3 -6.34 12.24 -15.11
N ALA A 4 -5.34 12.12 -14.23
CA ALA A 4 -3.93 12.10 -14.63
C ALA A 4 -3.57 10.84 -15.43
N PHE A 5 -4.20 9.71 -15.15
CA PHE A 5 -4.06 8.48 -15.96
C PHE A 5 -4.83 8.61 -17.28
N VAL A 6 -6.06 9.14 -17.25
CA VAL A 6 -6.84 9.40 -18.47
C VAL A 6 -6.10 10.35 -19.41
N GLY A 7 -5.51 11.42 -18.90
CA GLY A 7 -4.70 12.38 -19.66
C GLY A 7 -3.47 11.77 -20.32
N GLN A 8 -2.97 10.64 -19.81
CA GLN A 8 -1.90 9.85 -20.41
C GLN A 8 -2.39 8.78 -21.40
N GLY A 9 -3.69 8.75 -21.70
CA GLY A 9 -4.29 7.78 -22.61
C GLY A 9 -4.58 6.42 -21.98
N TYR A 10 -4.47 6.28 -20.65
CA TYR A 10 -4.87 5.07 -19.97
C TYR A 10 -6.39 4.96 -19.89
N ARG A 11 -6.88 3.72 -19.99
CA ARG A 11 -8.28 3.40 -19.74
C ARG A 11 -8.48 3.32 -18.24
N VAL A 12 -9.33 4.19 -17.69
CA VAL A 12 -9.61 4.30 -16.26
C VAL A 12 -11.09 4.06 -16.02
N ALA A 13 -11.40 3.33 -14.95
CA ALA A 13 -12.73 3.21 -14.40
C ALA A 13 -12.66 3.38 -12.88
N THR A 14 -13.73 3.89 -12.30
CA THR A 14 -13.90 4.02 -10.85
C THR A 14 -15.15 3.24 -10.45
N SER A 15 -15.06 2.48 -9.36
CA SER A 15 -16.21 1.82 -8.78
C SER A 15 -16.23 2.07 -7.28
N TYR A 16 -17.43 2.21 -6.73
CA TYR A 16 -17.60 2.28 -5.29
C TYR A 16 -17.69 0.87 -4.72
N TRP A 17 -16.95 0.67 -3.65
CA TRP A 17 -16.83 -0.63 -2.99
C TRP A 17 -18.10 -1.04 -2.23
N ASP A 18 -18.97 -0.09 -1.92
CA ASP A 18 -20.27 -0.32 -1.26
C ASP A 18 -21.25 -1.07 -2.16
N ALA A 19 -21.10 -0.99 -3.49
CA ALA A 19 -21.99 -1.62 -4.47
C ALA A 19 -22.07 -3.15 -4.34
N PHE A 20 -21.00 -3.79 -3.83
CA PHE A 20 -20.92 -5.24 -3.64
C PHE A 20 -20.45 -5.63 -2.23
N GLY A 21 -20.40 -4.66 -1.31
CA GLY A 21 -19.82 -4.79 0.04
C GLY A 21 -20.52 -5.79 0.97
N SER A 22 -21.76 -6.18 0.68
CA SER A 22 -22.65 -6.93 1.58
C SER A 22 -22.95 -8.37 1.17
N TYR A 23 -22.41 -8.84 0.05
CA TYR A 23 -22.77 -10.13 -0.53
C TYR A 23 -21.63 -11.14 -0.42
N PHE A 24 -21.95 -12.35 0.03
CA PHE A 24 -21.05 -13.50 -0.06
C PHE A 24 -21.39 -14.33 -1.28
N VAL A 25 -20.38 -14.62 -2.09
CA VAL A 25 -20.51 -15.27 -3.39
C VAL A 25 -19.42 -16.33 -3.56
N ASP A 26 -19.66 -17.28 -4.46
CA ASP A 26 -18.69 -18.29 -4.90
C ASP A 26 -17.69 -17.67 -5.90
N GLU A 27 -16.60 -18.35 -6.27
CA GLU A 27 -15.62 -17.77 -7.19
C GLU A 27 -16.04 -17.78 -8.68
N PHE A 28 -15.39 -16.96 -9.53
CA PHE A 28 -15.58 -17.01 -11.00
C PHE A 28 -15.30 -18.41 -11.58
N SER A 29 -14.27 -19.09 -11.07
CA SER A 29 -13.92 -20.47 -11.45
C SER A 29 -14.99 -21.51 -11.10
N GLU A 30 -15.93 -21.15 -10.22
CA GLU A 30 -17.07 -21.99 -9.82
C GLU A 30 -18.32 -21.67 -10.66
N GLY A 31 -18.19 -20.81 -11.66
CA GLY A 31 -19.28 -20.39 -12.55
C GLY A 31 -20.14 -19.27 -11.98
N ASN A 32 -19.76 -18.67 -10.84
CA ASN A 32 -20.46 -17.54 -10.26
C ASN A 32 -19.94 -16.23 -10.87
N GLY A 33 -20.80 -15.52 -11.61
CA GLY A 33 -20.48 -14.24 -12.24
C GLY A 33 -20.90 -13.00 -11.45
N GLU A 34 -21.40 -13.16 -10.23
CA GLU A 34 -21.87 -12.05 -9.38
C GLU A 34 -20.71 -11.38 -8.65
N ASP A 35 -20.78 -10.06 -8.45
CA ASP A 35 -19.79 -9.31 -7.68
C ASP A 35 -20.06 -9.44 -6.16
N GLY A 36 -19.00 -9.54 -5.35
CA GLY A 36 -19.15 -9.73 -3.90
C GLY A 36 -17.87 -10.17 -3.23
N TYR A 37 -18.01 -10.81 -2.06
CA TYR A 37 -16.92 -11.36 -1.27
C TYR A 37 -16.92 -12.88 -1.28
N VAL A 38 -15.76 -13.46 -1.57
CA VAL A 38 -15.52 -14.88 -1.41
C VAL A 38 -14.94 -15.14 -0.02
N THR A 39 -15.40 -16.18 0.66
CA THR A 39 -14.93 -16.54 2.00
C THR A 39 -13.83 -17.59 1.97
N GLY A 40 -12.88 -17.50 2.90
CA GLY A 40 -11.79 -18.46 3.09
C GLY A 40 -12.24 -19.80 3.70
N ALA A 41 -13.44 -19.85 4.29
CA ALA A 41 -14.00 -21.07 4.90
C ALA A 41 -14.23 -22.21 3.90
N ALA A 42 -14.45 -21.89 2.60
CA ALA A 42 -14.53 -22.89 1.54
C ALA A 42 -13.17 -23.57 1.26
N VAL A 43 -12.05 -22.95 1.65
CA VAL A 43 -10.68 -23.42 1.40
C VAL A 43 -10.08 -24.05 2.66
N GLY A 44 -10.72 -25.13 3.14
CA GLY A 44 -10.15 -26.28 3.89
C GLY A 44 -9.15 -26.11 5.06
N GLY A 45 -8.80 -24.90 5.49
CA GLY A 45 -7.80 -24.63 6.52
C GLY A 45 -8.43 -24.08 7.80
N SER A 46 -8.06 -24.66 8.95
CA SER A 46 -8.41 -24.07 10.25
C SER A 46 -7.83 -22.65 10.37
N GLY A 47 -8.65 -21.70 10.81
CA GLY A 47 -8.21 -20.31 11.06
C GLY A 47 -8.32 -19.35 9.88
N ASN A 48 -9.07 -19.70 8.83
CA ASN A 48 -9.38 -18.83 7.68
C ASN A 48 -10.87 -18.42 7.61
N HIS A 49 -11.63 -18.65 8.67
CA HIS A 49 -13.09 -18.46 8.65
C HIS A 49 -13.46 -16.98 8.53
N GLU A 50 -12.59 -16.10 9.03
CA GLU A 50 -12.75 -14.65 9.00
C GLU A 50 -12.03 -13.98 7.83
N LEU A 51 -11.33 -14.77 7.00
CA LEU A 51 -10.71 -14.29 5.78
C LEU A 51 -11.76 -14.20 4.67
N ALA A 52 -11.87 -13.05 4.03
CA ALA A 52 -12.69 -12.86 2.85
C ALA A 52 -11.99 -11.90 1.89
N TRP A 53 -12.28 -12.03 0.60
CA TRP A 53 -11.73 -11.14 -0.41
C TRP A 53 -12.77 -10.74 -1.43
N PRO A 54 -12.68 -9.50 -1.95
CA PRO A 54 -13.56 -9.04 -3.00
C PRO A 54 -13.23 -9.75 -4.33
N LYS A 55 -14.29 -10.01 -5.09
CA LYS A 55 -14.25 -10.23 -6.52
C LYS A 55 -15.31 -9.36 -7.19
N PHE A 56 -15.01 -8.83 -8.37
CA PHE A 56 -15.92 -7.92 -9.05
C PHE A 56 -15.61 -7.81 -10.54
N SER A 57 -16.53 -7.20 -11.29
CA SER A 57 -16.40 -6.99 -12.73
C SER A 57 -16.36 -5.49 -13.03
N LEU A 58 -15.46 -5.06 -13.92
CA LEU A 58 -15.38 -3.67 -14.37
C LEU A 58 -15.44 -3.56 -15.89
N ASP A 59 -16.33 -2.71 -16.39
CA ASP A 59 -16.39 -2.33 -17.79
C ASP A 59 -15.45 -1.16 -18.06
N ILE A 60 -14.38 -1.41 -18.84
CA ILE A 60 -13.36 -0.41 -19.14
C ILE A 60 -13.08 -0.39 -20.65
N GLY A 61 -13.47 0.70 -21.31
CA GLY A 61 -13.21 0.91 -22.74
C GLY A 61 -13.84 -0.15 -23.65
N GLY A 62 -15.07 -0.57 -23.33
CA GLY A 62 -15.83 -1.55 -24.12
C GLY A 62 -15.50 -3.02 -23.86
N ALA A 63 -14.66 -3.32 -22.86
CA ALA A 63 -14.37 -4.67 -22.41
C ALA A 63 -14.69 -4.83 -20.92
N THR A 64 -15.20 -6.00 -20.53
CA THR A 64 -15.44 -6.38 -19.13
C THR A 64 -14.24 -7.14 -18.59
N TYR A 65 -13.75 -6.72 -17.43
CA TYR A 65 -12.67 -7.37 -16.70
C TYR A 65 -13.22 -8.00 -15.44
N HIS A 66 -13.00 -9.30 -15.27
CA HIS A 66 -13.38 -10.05 -14.06
C HIS A 66 -12.17 -10.18 -13.14
N ILE A 67 -12.26 -9.61 -11.95
CA ILE A 67 -11.14 -9.41 -11.04
C ILE A 67 -11.44 -10.18 -9.75
N SER A 68 -10.60 -11.15 -9.40
CA SER A 68 -10.52 -11.71 -8.06
C SER A 68 -9.29 -11.14 -7.39
N MET A 69 -9.44 -10.46 -6.24
CA MET A 69 -8.25 -9.90 -5.58
C MET A 69 -7.30 -11.00 -5.10
N ARG A 70 -7.80 -12.20 -4.78
CA ARG A 70 -6.94 -13.34 -4.42
C ARG A 70 -6.23 -13.95 -5.62
N HIS A 71 -6.94 -14.15 -6.73
CA HIS A 71 -6.43 -14.99 -7.82
C HIS A 71 -5.94 -14.21 -9.05
N GLY A 72 -6.38 -12.97 -9.25
CA GLY A 72 -6.04 -12.13 -10.40
C GLY A 72 -7.17 -11.96 -11.40
N LEU A 73 -6.81 -11.71 -12.66
CA LEU A 73 -7.78 -11.55 -13.75
C LEU A 73 -8.30 -12.91 -14.22
N TRP A 74 -9.61 -13.10 -14.25
CA TRP A 74 -10.24 -14.29 -14.78
C TRP A 74 -10.43 -14.16 -16.30
N ASN A 75 -9.93 -15.15 -17.06
CA ASN A 75 -10.02 -15.16 -18.53
C ASN A 75 -11.12 -16.09 -19.09
N GLY A 76 -11.97 -16.65 -18.22
CA GLY A 76 -12.97 -17.66 -18.59
C GLY A 76 -12.53 -19.10 -18.36
N SER A 77 -11.25 -19.35 -18.08
CA SER A 77 -10.70 -20.70 -17.89
C SER A 77 -9.68 -20.80 -16.76
N SER A 78 -8.88 -19.76 -16.55
CA SER A 78 -7.86 -19.66 -15.51
C SER A 78 -7.74 -18.23 -15.01
N TYR A 79 -7.05 -18.07 -13.88
CA TYR A 79 -6.67 -16.77 -13.37
C TYR A 79 -5.26 -16.39 -13.82
N GLU A 80 -5.08 -15.10 -14.14
CA GLU A 80 -3.83 -14.47 -14.53
C GLU A 80 -3.39 -13.50 -13.42
N SER A 81 -2.75 -14.03 -12.38
CA SER A 81 -2.36 -13.26 -11.17
C SER A 81 -1.40 -12.11 -11.49
N ASP A 82 -0.44 -12.33 -12.39
CA ASP A 82 0.63 -11.37 -12.71
C ASP A 82 0.13 -10.14 -13.48
N ARG A 83 -1.06 -10.22 -14.07
CA ARG A 83 -1.69 -9.12 -14.81
C ARG A 83 -2.53 -8.20 -13.95
N LEU A 84 -2.67 -8.51 -12.66
CA LEU A 84 -3.30 -7.64 -11.68
C LEU A 84 -2.21 -7.02 -10.81
N LYS A 85 -2.15 -5.70 -10.79
CA LYS A 85 -1.30 -4.93 -9.89
C LYS A 85 -2.16 -4.13 -8.92
N MET A 86 -1.75 -4.08 -7.65
CA MET A 86 -2.45 -3.36 -6.60
C MET A 86 -1.56 -2.24 -6.06
N ILE A 87 -2.08 -1.01 -6.11
CA ILE A 87 -1.50 0.13 -5.41
C ILE A 87 -2.40 0.45 -4.23
N ASN A 88 -1.84 0.48 -3.04
CA ASN A 88 -2.55 0.86 -1.82
C ASN A 88 -2.27 2.34 -1.52
N PHE A 89 -3.31 3.15 -1.36
CA PHE A 89 -3.19 4.61 -1.26
C PHE A 89 -3.94 5.17 -0.04
N PRO A 90 -3.50 4.89 1.20
CA PRO A 90 -4.07 5.50 2.41
C PRO A 90 -3.77 6.99 2.55
N VAL A 91 -4.67 7.69 3.25
CA VAL A 91 -4.42 9.02 3.82
C VAL A 91 -3.98 8.86 5.28
N MET A 92 -2.90 9.56 5.65
CA MET A 92 -2.34 9.55 6.99
C MET A 92 -3.24 10.22 8.02
N LYS A 93 -3.52 9.53 9.14
CA LYS A 93 -4.16 10.13 10.32
C LYS A 93 -3.94 9.35 11.60
N ALA A 94 -4.13 10.03 12.74
CA ALA A 94 -4.33 9.38 14.03
C ALA A 94 -5.64 8.58 14.03
N HIS A 95 -5.70 7.51 14.82
CA HIS A 95 -6.91 6.67 14.88
C HIS A 95 -7.00 5.86 16.18
N GLY A 96 -7.94 6.22 17.06
CA GLY A 96 -8.11 5.66 18.41
C GLY A 96 -7.62 4.22 18.62
N MET A 97 -8.47 3.21 18.36
CA MET A 97 -8.12 1.83 18.69
C MET A 97 -6.89 1.30 17.96
N ALA A 98 -6.62 1.74 16.73
CA ALA A 98 -5.51 1.25 15.92
C ALA A 98 -4.19 1.96 16.23
N GLY A 99 -4.24 3.16 16.82
CA GLY A 99 -3.12 4.11 16.84
C GLY A 99 -3.12 5.02 15.61
N ALA A 100 -2.93 4.46 14.41
CA ALA A 100 -2.87 5.23 13.16
C ALA A 100 -3.65 4.57 12.02
N THR A 101 -4.05 5.37 11.02
CA THR A 101 -4.51 4.91 9.70
C THR A 101 -3.42 5.20 8.68
N LEU A 102 -2.78 4.14 8.22
CA LEU A 102 -1.69 4.13 7.24
C LEU A 102 -1.86 2.89 6.31
N ALA A 103 -0.80 2.36 5.71
CA ALA A 103 -0.85 1.29 4.72
C ALA A 103 -1.50 0.01 5.25
N LEU A 104 -1.07 -0.46 6.43
CA LEU A 104 -1.57 -1.71 6.99
C LEU A 104 -3.06 -1.63 7.32
N LYS A 105 -3.48 -0.53 7.96
CA LYS A 105 -4.89 -0.36 8.35
C LYS A 105 -5.82 -0.18 7.14
N ASN A 106 -5.31 0.32 6.01
CA ASN A 106 -6.13 0.51 4.81
C ASN A 106 -6.68 -0.81 4.24
N TYR A 107 -6.01 -1.94 4.53
CA TYR A 107 -6.51 -3.27 4.22
C TYR A 107 -7.83 -3.63 4.89
N ILE A 108 -8.30 -2.90 5.90
CA ILE A 108 -9.66 -3.10 6.43
C ILE A 108 -10.72 -2.79 5.38
N GLY A 109 -10.46 -1.84 4.47
CA GLY A 109 -11.35 -1.56 3.35
C GLY A 109 -11.47 -2.72 2.36
N PHE A 110 -10.53 -3.68 2.40
CA PHE A 110 -10.56 -4.91 1.61
C PHE A 110 -11.36 -6.04 2.25
N LEU A 111 -11.89 -5.82 3.45
CA LEU A 111 -12.74 -6.76 4.17
C LEU A 111 -14.20 -6.31 4.06
N THR A 112 -15.12 -7.28 4.07
CA THR A 112 -16.53 -6.97 4.24
C THR A 112 -16.82 -6.71 5.71
N ILE A 113 -17.19 -5.46 6.01
CA ILE A 113 -17.58 -5.00 7.35
C ILE A 113 -19.05 -4.57 7.43
N THR A 114 -19.76 -4.59 6.29
CA THR A 114 -21.16 -4.12 6.15
C THR A 114 -22.14 -5.04 6.87
N ASN A 115 -21.82 -6.33 6.97
CA ASN A 115 -22.55 -7.31 7.77
C ASN A 115 -21.51 -8.20 8.48
N PRO A 116 -21.03 -7.80 9.67
CA PRO A 116 -19.94 -8.50 10.31
C PRO A 116 -20.36 -9.84 10.89
N ASP A 117 -21.64 -10.05 11.21
CA ASP A 117 -22.12 -11.23 11.92
C ASP A 117 -21.71 -12.58 11.29
N PRO A 118 -21.78 -12.78 9.95
CA PRO A 118 -21.39 -14.03 9.32
C PRO A 118 -19.90 -14.38 9.45
N LEU A 119 -19.03 -13.38 9.62
CA LEU A 119 -17.57 -13.60 9.75
C LEU A 119 -17.10 -13.43 11.20
N PHE A 120 -17.54 -12.37 11.85
CA PHE A 120 -16.97 -11.89 13.11
C PHE A 120 -17.91 -12.04 14.31
N THR A 121 -19.16 -12.47 14.10
CA THR A 121 -20.25 -12.52 15.10
C THR A 121 -20.74 -11.15 15.58
N ASP A 122 -19.84 -10.23 15.92
CA ASP A 122 -20.19 -8.88 16.40
C ASP A 122 -19.07 -7.86 16.11
N TRP A 123 -19.40 -6.58 16.29
CA TRP A 123 -18.49 -5.45 16.04
C TRP A 123 -17.24 -5.45 16.92
N ASP A 124 -17.35 -5.84 18.19
CA ASP A 124 -16.21 -5.84 19.12
C ASP A 124 -15.24 -6.97 18.79
N ARG A 125 -15.75 -8.15 18.44
CA ARG A 125 -14.96 -9.30 18.02
C ARG A 125 -14.22 -9.03 16.72
N MET A 126 -14.87 -8.38 15.75
CA MET A 126 -14.24 -7.97 14.49
C MET A 126 -12.93 -7.21 14.73
N HIS A 127 -12.94 -6.23 15.63
CA HIS A 127 -11.73 -5.49 16.01
C HIS A 127 -10.66 -6.37 16.65
N GLY A 128 -11.06 -7.38 17.43
CA GLY A 128 -10.14 -8.38 17.96
C GLY A 128 -9.34 -9.11 16.88
N TYR A 129 -9.99 -9.47 15.76
CA TYR A 129 -9.32 -10.10 14.61
C TYR A 129 -8.37 -9.16 13.86
N PHE A 130 -8.72 -7.87 13.75
CA PHE A 130 -7.91 -6.87 13.04
C PHE A 130 -6.64 -6.52 13.81
N TRP A 131 -6.79 -6.29 15.11
CA TRP A 131 -5.76 -5.71 15.96
C TRP A 131 -4.91 -6.77 16.66
N GLY A 132 -5.52 -7.87 17.10
CA GLY A 132 -4.82 -8.98 17.74
C GLY A 132 -4.13 -8.67 19.08
N TYR A 133 -4.49 -7.58 19.77
CA TYR A 133 -4.04 -7.29 21.15
C TYR A 133 -5.17 -6.99 22.15
N GLN A 134 -6.44 -6.91 21.74
CA GLN A 134 -7.55 -6.56 22.64
C GLN A 134 -8.14 -7.76 23.40
N ASN A 135 -7.31 -8.56 24.07
CA ASN A 135 -7.67 -9.73 24.91
C ASN A 135 -8.56 -10.82 24.25
N ARG A 136 -8.90 -10.65 22.98
CA ARG A 136 -9.75 -11.51 22.16
C ARG A 136 -8.99 -11.71 20.85
N HIS A 137 -8.72 -12.97 20.49
CA HIS A 137 -8.02 -13.34 19.25
C HIS A 137 -6.57 -12.84 19.14
N VAL A 138 -5.86 -12.79 20.27
CA VAL A 138 -4.45 -12.36 20.31
C VAL A 138 -3.60 -13.19 19.34
N GLY A 139 -2.84 -12.51 18.48
CA GLY A 139 -1.98 -13.14 17.48
C GLY A 139 -2.71 -13.70 16.24
N TYR A 140 -4.02 -13.45 16.07
CA TYR A 140 -4.70 -13.86 14.83
C TYR A 140 -4.16 -13.10 13.61
N GLY A 141 -4.09 -11.77 13.69
CA GLY A 141 -3.48 -10.90 12.68
C GLY A 141 -4.19 -10.94 11.32
N LEU A 142 -5.50 -10.68 11.26
CA LEU A 142 -6.28 -10.85 10.04
C LEU A 142 -5.73 -10.04 8.86
N LEU A 143 -5.25 -8.82 9.09
CA LEU A 143 -4.69 -7.99 8.02
C LEU A 143 -3.38 -8.59 7.46
N GLY A 144 -2.55 -9.22 8.31
CA GLY A 144 -1.40 -9.98 7.83
C GLY A 144 -1.80 -11.17 6.96
N ARG A 145 -2.90 -11.86 7.30
CA ARG A 145 -3.46 -12.90 6.43
C ARG A 145 -3.99 -12.35 5.12
N GLN A 146 -4.66 -11.20 5.15
CA GLN A 146 -5.16 -10.55 3.93
C GLN A 146 -4.02 -10.22 2.98
N ILE A 147 -2.95 -9.62 3.50
CA ILE A 147 -1.76 -9.29 2.72
C ILE A 147 -1.10 -10.55 2.16
N ALA A 148 -0.90 -11.59 2.98
CA ALA A 148 -0.17 -12.79 2.57
C ALA A 148 -0.98 -13.74 1.68
N GLN A 149 -2.27 -13.92 1.95
CA GLN A 149 -3.08 -14.97 1.31
C GLN A 149 -4.05 -14.46 0.25
N VAL A 150 -4.35 -13.14 0.23
CA VAL A 150 -5.22 -12.52 -0.76
C VAL A 150 -4.38 -11.72 -1.74
N ARG A 151 -3.87 -10.55 -1.34
CA ARG A 151 -3.02 -9.73 -2.19
C ARG A 151 -2.24 -8.71 -1.38
N ARG A 152 -0.93 -8.84 -1.41
CA ARG A 152 -0.04 -7.74 -1.04
C ARG A 152 -0.05 -6.69 -2.14
N ALA A 153 -0.06 -5.42 -1.76
CA ALA A 153 0.09 -4.33 -2.68
C ALA A 153 1.46 -4.46 -3.33
N ASP A 154 1.53 -4.28 -4.64
CA ASP A 154 2.81 -4.14 -5.30
C ASP A 154 3.51 -2.86 -4.81
N LEU A 155 2.72 -1.89 -4.34
CA LEU A 155 3.18 -0.59 -3.91
C LEU A 155 2.20 0.06 -2.93
N ASP A 156 2.72 0.50 -1.80
CA ASP A 156 1.99 1.32 -0.84
C ASP A 156 2.45 2.77 -0.97
N ILE A 157 1.50 3.70 -1.00
CA ILE A 157 1.74 5.15 -1.06
C ILE A 157 0.92 5.82 0.03
N ILE A 158 1.57 6.46 0.99
CA ILE A 158 0.89 7.21 2.04
C ILE A 158 0.81 8.68 1.61
N ASP A 159 -0.43 9.17 1.50
CA ASP A 159 -0.71 10.59 1.39
C ASP A 159 -0.62 11.24 2.78
N ALA A 160 0.39 12.09 2.94
CA ALA A 160 0.64 12.88 4.13
C ALA A 160 0.68 14.38 3.79
N ILE A 161 -0.04 14.81 2.74
CA ILE A 161 -0.16 16.23 2.42
C ILE A 161 -0.96 16.94 3.51
N TRP A 162 -2.11 16.37 3.87
CA TRP A 162 -2.95 16.81 4.98
C TRP A 162 -3.14 15.67 5.97
N ILE A 163 -2.66 15.88 7.20
CA ILE A 163 -2.70 14.90 8.27
C ILE A 163 -3.76 15.30 9.28
N ASN A 164 -4.66 14.39 9.64
CA ASN A 164 -5.54 14.60 10.80
C ASN A 164 -4.81 14.12 12.09
N PRO A 165 -4.43 15.03 13.00
CA PRO A 165 -3.68 14.68 14.21
C PRO A 165 -4.55 14.17 15.36
N ALA A 166 -5.86 14.36 15.28
CA ALA A 166 -6.78 14.19 16.39
C ALA A 166 -7.46 12.81 16.37
N GLY A 167 -7.86 12.32 15.18
CA GLY A 167 -8.52 11.02 15.09
C GLY A 167 -9.45 10.85 13.90
N ASN A 168 -10.42 9.95 14.06
CA ASN A 168 -11.40 9.59 13.04
C ASN A 168 -12.71 10.40 13.10
N THR A 169 -12.89 11.21 14.13
CA THR A 169 -14.14 11.96 14.40
C THR A 169 -13.98 13.46 14.35
N ASP A 170 -12.75 13.96 14.21
CA ASP A 170 -12.44 15.38 14.32
C ASP A 170 -12.54 16.07 12.96
N ASP A 171 -12.91 17.35 13.01
CA ASP A 171 -13.17 18.17 11.84
C ASP A 171 -11.91 18.36 10.98
N ALA A 172 -12.13 18.54 9.68
CA ALA A 172 -11.07 18.80 8.70
C ALA A 172 -10.23 20.05 9.05
N ASP A 173 -10.79 20.98 9.82
CA ASP A 173 -10.11 22.19 10.30
C ASP A 173 -8.94 21.88 11.27
N SER A 174 -8.89 20.67 11.82
CA SER A 174 -7.78 20.21 12.67
C SER A 174 -6.61 19.65 11.87
N CYS A 175 -6.76 19.47 10.56
CA CYS A 175 -5.71 18.91 9.72
C CYS A 175 -4.49 19.84 9.64
N VAL A 176 -3.31 19.23 9.76
CA VAL A 176 -2.02 19.91 9.58
C VAL A 176 -1.49 19.57 8.19
N ARG A 177 -0.96 20.57 7.49
CA ARG A 177 -0.36 20.38 6.18
C ARG A 177 1.13 20.07 6.33
N GLU A 178 1.57 18.93 5.83
CA GLU A 178 3.00 18.55 5.78
C GLU A 178 3.54 18.45 4.35
N ASP A 179 2.68 18.39 3.32
CA ASP A 179 3.09 18.28 1.91
C ASP A 179 4.05 17.11 1.60
N LEU A 180 3.86 15.99 2.30
CA LEU A 180 4.68 14.78 2.16
C LEU A 180 3.92 13.67 1.40
N ILE A 181 4.66 12.91 0.58
CA ILE A 181 4.23 11.61 0.04
C ILE A 181 5.29 10.58 0.40
N LEU A 182 4.86 9.44 0.92
CA LEU A 182 5.75 8.32 1.23
C LEU A 182 5.38 7.12 0.38
N ALA A 183 6.37 6.30 0.03
CA ALA A 183 6.11 5.06 -0.69
C ALA A 183 7.07 3.94 -0.34
N GLY A 184 6.60 2.71 -0.49
CA GLY A 184 7.40 1.52 -0.26
C GLY A 184 6.65 0.25 -0.68
N THR A 185 7.37 -0.86 -0.77
CA THR A 185 6.80 -2.20 -1.02
C THR A 185 6.66 -3.01 0.26
N ASP A 186 7.30 -2.57 1.34
CA ASP A 186 7.12 -3.11 2.70
C ASP A 186 6.17 -2.20 3.48
N PRO A 187 4.89 -2.59 3.64
CA PRO A 187 3.91 -1.78 4.36
C PRO A 187 4.23 -1.67 5.86
N VAL A 188 4.99 -2.60 6.44
CA VAL A 188 5.39 -2.55 7.84
C VAL A 188 6.48 -1.48 8.05
N ALA A 189 7.49 -1.44 7.18
CA ALA A 189 8.50 -0.37 7.21
C ALA A 189 7.89 1.00 6.95
N LEU A 190 7.02 1.07 5.95
CA LEU A 190 6.36 2.31 5.56
C LEU A 190 5.52 2.88 6.71
N ASP A 191 4.70 2.05 7.35
CA ASP A 191 3.90 2.44 8.52
C ASP A 191 4.76 2.80 9.73
N TYR A 192 5.86 2.08 9.97
CA TYR A 192 6.78 2.42 11.06
C TYR A 192 7.33 3.83 10.86
N TYR A 193 7.93 4.07 9.69
CA TYR A 193 8.57 5.35 9.38
C TYR A 193 7.55 6.48 9.48
N ALA A 194 6.44 6.33 8.77
CA ALA A 194 5.37 7.32 8.70
C ALA A 194 4.82 7.68 10.08
N SER A 195 4.51 6.68 10.90
CA SER A 195 3.96 6.90 12.24
C SER A 195 4.95 7.54 13.20
N SER A 196 6.21 7.09 13.16
CA SER A 196 7.22 7.47 14.15
C SER A 196 7.89 8.79 13.84
N ARG A 197 8.07 9.13 12.56
CA ARG A 197 8.80 10.32 12.10
C ARG A 197 7.92 11.49 11.71
N ILE A 198 6.67 11.23 11.32
CA ILE A 198 5.76 12.28 10.82
C ILE A 198 4.56 12.38 11.74
N LEU A 199 3.70 11.36 11.79
CA LEU A 199 2.42 11.46 12.50
C LEU A 199 2.61 11.76 13.99
N SER A 200 3.59 11.14 14.65
CA SER A 200 3.87 11.39 16.07
C SER A 200 4.26 12.83 16.39
N GLN A 201 4.74 13.60 15.41
CA GLN A 201 5.16 14.99 15.60
C GLN A 201 3.96 15.95 15.66
N VAL A 202 2.85 15.57 15.03
CA VAL A 202 1.66 16.41 14.92
C VAL A 202 0.46 15.87 15.69
N ALA A 203 0.43 14.56 15.98
CA ALA A 203 -0.69 13.91 16.65
C ALA A 203 -0.90 14.42 18.08
N PHE A 204 -2.16 14.44 18.52
CA PHE A 204 -2.52 14.84 19.89
C PHE A 204 -2.09 13.82 20.95
N SER A 205 -1.96 12.55 20.56
CA SER A 205 -1.44 11.46 21.40
C SER A 205 -0.23 10.78 20.74
N PRO A 206 0.96 11.41 20.70
CA PRO A 206 2.15 10.89 19.99
C PRO A 206 2.56 9.46 20.37
N ALA A 207 2.42 9.11 21.65
CA ALA A 207 2.80 7.79 22.15
C ALA A 207 1.90 6.67 21.61
N ASP A 208 0.62 6.94 21.37
CA ASP A 208 -0.36 5.96 20.90
C ASP A 208 -0.22 5.67 19.40
N VAL A 209 0.19 6.68 18.63
CA VAL A 209 0.31 6.59 17.18
C VAL A 209 1.67 6.09 16.71
N SER A 210 2.73 6.25 17.51
CA SER A 210 4.11 5.97 17.10
C SER A 210 4.47 4.49 17.19
N ALA A 211 5.02 3.92 16.10
CA ALA A 211 5.56 2.57 16.10
C ALA A 211 6.84 2.42 16.94
N ALA A 212 7.60 3.51 17.13
CA ALA A 212 8.81 3.51 17.96
C ALA A 212 8.51 3.41 19.47
N THR A 213 7.25 3.60 19.89
CA THR A 213 6.85 3.43 21.29
C THR A 213 6.65 1.93 21.58
N HIS A 214 7.69 1.25 22.09
CA HIS A 214 7.58 -0.16 22.48
C HIS A 214 6.43 -0.37 23.48
N GLY A 215 5.52 -1.31 23.16
CA GLY A 215 4.31 -1.57 23.94
C GLY A 215 3.15 -0.58 23.71
N GLY A 216 3.33 0.45 22.88
CA GLY A 216 2.28 1.40 22.48
C GLY A 216 1.21 0.75 21.60
N THR A 217 0.06 1.42 21.46
CA THR A 217 -1.10 0.90 20.71
C THR A 217 -0.75 0.55 19.26
N PHE A 218 -0.20 1.51 18.49
CA PHE A 218 0.17 1.26 17.09
C PHE A 218 1.27 0.20 16.95
N ARG A 219 2.25 0.19 17.86
CA ARG A 219 3.31 -0.82 17.86
C ARG A 219 2.76 -2.24 18.05
N ASN A 220 1.85 -2.44 19.00
CA ASN A 220 1.25 -3.76 19.23
C ASN A 220 0.42 -4.24 18.03
N PHE A 221 -0.29 -3.32 17.36
CA PHE A 221 -0.98 -3.58 16.10
C PHE A 221 0.00 -4.09 15.02
N MET A 222 1.08 -3.35 14.80
CA MET A 222 2.10 -3.69 13.80
C MET A 222 2.77 -5.03 14.09
N LEU A 223 3.16 -5.27 15.35
CA LEU A 223 3.73 -6.56 15.79
C LEU A 223 2.80 -7.73 15.49
N CYS A 224 1.49 -7.57 15.72
CA CYS A 224 0.55 -8.64 15.42
C CYS A 224 0.51 -8.97 13.92
N ILE A 225 0.57 -7.95 13.05
CA ILE A 225 0.54 -8.14 11.60
C ILE A 225 1.86 -8.71 11.10
N GLU A 226 2.99 -8.13 11.52
CA GLU A 226 4.33 -8.55 11.12
C GLU A 226 4.58 -10.01 11.50
N ASN A 227 4.25 -10.42 12.73
CA ASN A 227 4.37 -11.81 13.17
C ASN A 227 3.50 -12.74 12.31
N ARG A 228 2.29 -12.30 11.95
CA ARG A 228 1.43 -13.09 11.07
C ARG A 228 2.02 -13.19 9.66
N LEU A 229 2.47 -12.08 9.07
CA LEU A 229 3.12 -12.07 7.75
C LEU A 229 4.28 -13.06 7.69
N ARG A 230 5.16 -13.05 8.70
CA ARG A 230 6.25 -14.03 8.80
C ARG A 230 5.75 -15.46 8.93
N ALA A 231 4.71 -15.70 9.72
CA ALA A 231 4.10 -17.03 9.85
C ALA A 231 3.48 -17.53 8.54
N GLU A 232 3.06 -16.62 7.65
CA GLU A 232 2.59 -16.94 6.29
C GLU A 232 3.74 -17.00 5.25
N GLY A 233 5.00 -16.85 5.67
CA GLY A 233 6.19 -16.96 4.81
C GLY A 233 6.65 -15.66 4.16
N ILE A 234 6.02 -14.52 4.46
CA ILE A 234 6.43 -13.20 3.98
C ILE A 234 7.60 -12.72 4.85
N THR A 235 8.78 -12.61 4.26
CA THR A 235 10.04 -12.33 5.00
C THR A 235 10.81 -11.14 4.47
N ASP A 236 10.42 -10.60 3.32
CA ASP A 236 10.91 -9.36 2.70
C ASP A 236 10.21 -8.13 3.31
N ILE A 237 10.11 -8.12 4.63
CA ILE A 237 9.59 -7.05 5.47
C ILE A 237 10.53 -6.85 6.66
N ILE A 238 10.54 -5.65 7.25
CA ILE A 238 11.35 -5.34 8.41
C ILE A 238 11.02 -6.24 9.60
N ASP A 239 12.03 -6.57 10.39
CA ASP A 239 11.90 -7.29 11.65
C ASP A 239 11.60 -6.29 12.77
N LEU A 240 10.46 -6.49 13.43
CA LEU A 240 10.02 -5.71 14.59
C LEU A 240 10.22 -6.49 15.90
N SER A 241 11.10 -7.48 15.94
CA SER A 241 11.39 -8.21 17.17
C SER A 241 11.70 -7.25 18.32
N ASP A 242 10.99 -7.37 19.45
CA ASP A 242 11.24 -6.56 20.65
C ASP A 242 12.64 -6.79 21.26
N SER A 243 13.42 -7.73 20.73
CA SER A 243 14.85 -7.89 21.05
C SER A 243 15.76 -6.88 20.35
N MET A 244 15.24 -6.19 19.33
CA MET A 244 15.95 -5.16 18.58
C MET A 244 15.84 -3.80 19.27
N THR A 245 16.91 -3.02 19.16
CA THR A 245 16.87 -1.59 19.47
C THR A 245 16.20 -0.83 18.34
N GLN A 246 15.59 0.32 18.63
CA GLN A 246 15.03 1.20 17.60
C GLN A 246 16.03 1.49 16.46
N ALA A 247 17.31 1.74 16.76
CA ALA A 247 18.31 1.98 15.73
C ALA A 247 18.52 0.79 14.77
N GLN A 248 18.37 -0.44 15.27
CA GLN A 248 18.43 -1.65 14.44
C GLN A 248 17.16 -1.84 13.61
N GLU A 249 16.00 -1.47 14.13
CA GLU A 249 14.74 -1.45 13.37
C GLU A 249 14.84 -0.45 12.22
N GLU A 250 15.25 0.78 12.51
CA GLU A 250 15.37 1.87 11.54
C GLU A 250 16.44 1.63 10.47
N ALA A 251 17.50 0.88 10.80
CA ALA A 251 18.52 0.48 9.83
C ALA A 251 17.99 -0.44 8.72
N GLN A 252 16.78 -0.99 8.86
CA GLN A 252 16.14 -1.85 7.86
C GLN A 252 15.22 -1.07 6.91
N PHE A 253 14.96 0.22 7.16
CA PHE A 253 13.99 0.98 6.37
C PHE A 253 14.36 1.05 4.90
N ASN A 254 13.36 0.79 4.07
CA ASN A 254 13.40 1.00 2.63
C ASN A 254 12.17 1.82 2.23
N VAL A 255 12.13 3.08 2.67
CA VAL A 255 11.01 4.00 2.49
C VAL A 255 11.48 5.17 1.65
N PHE A 256 10.75 5.44 0.57
CA PHE A 256 10.90 6.66 -0.20
C PHE A 256 10.04 7.76 0.41
N VAL A 257 10.59 8.97 0.52
CA VAL A 257 9.89 10.16 0.99
C VAL A 257 10.10 11.27 -0.03
N ALA A 258 9.00 11.81 -0.54
CA ALA A 258 8.99 13.04 -1.30
C ALA A 258 8.42 14.15 -0.43
N ASP A 259 9.21 15.22 -0.29
CA ASP A 259 8.83 16.44 0.43
C ASP A 259 8.76 17.59 -0.59
N ALA A 260 7.61 18.25 -0.68
CA ALA A 260 7.44 19.37 -1.61
C ALA A 260 8.30 20.60 -1.24
N ALA A 261 8.83 20.68 -0.01
CA ALA A 261 9.79 21.69 0.40
C ALA A 261 11.22 21.40 -0.08
N GLU A 262 11.52 20.14 -0.39
CA GLU A 262 12.81 19.78 -0.96
C GLU A 262 12.87 20.11 -2.46
N PRO A 263 13.98 20.69 -2.96
CA PRO A 263 14.14 20.89 -4.39
C PRO A 263 14.14 19.53 -5.10
N PRO A 264 13.55 19.42 -6.31
CA PRO A 264 13.55 18.17 -7.04
C PRO A 264 14.99 17.67 -7.24
N PRO A 265 15.24 16.35 -7.16
CA PRO A 265 16.58 15.82 -7.30
C PRO A 265 17.20 16.32 -8.60
N VAL A 266 18.39 16.92 -8.51
CA VAL A 266 19.11 17.40 -9.69
C VAL A 266 19.44 16.17 -10.53
N THR A 267 18.71 15.96 -11.62
CA THR A 267 19.00 14.88 -12.56
C THR A 267 20.44 15.08 -13.04
N PRO A 268 21.34 14.09 -12.88
CA PRO A 268 22.68 14.22 -13.40
C PRO A 268 22.58 14.51 -14.89
N THR A 269 23.15 15.65 -15.30
CA THR A 269 23.23 15.97 -16.74
C THR A 269 24.03 14.85 -17.37
N PRO A 270 23.51 14.13 -18.39
CA PRO A 270 24.28 13.11 -19.07
C PRO A 270 25.56 13.76 -19.60
N THR A 271 26.70 13.45 -18.99
CA THR A 271 27.99 13.81 -19.56
C THR A 271 28.12 13.07 -20.88
N SER A 272 28.17 13.83 -21.98
CA SER A 272 28.11 13.36 -23.37
C SER A 272 29.36 12.59 -23.85
N THR A 273 29.94 11.74 -23.02
CA THR A 273 31.19 11.05 -23.35
C THR A 273 31.28 9.68 -22.69
N GLU A 274 30.59 8.69 -23.26
CA GLU A 274 31.12 7.33 -23.42
C GLU A 274 30.11 6.47 -24.20
N LEU A 275 30.20 6.51 -25.53
CA LEU A 275 29.64 5.47 -26.38
C LEU A 275 30.63 4.30 -26.37
N VAL A 276 30.61 3.48 -25.32
CA VAL A 276 31.42 2.25 -25.30
C VAL A 276 30.68 1.18 -26.09
N THR A 277 31.16 0.89 -27.29
CA THR A 277 30.79 -0.30 -28.06
C THR A 277 31.19 -1.55 -27.27
N ALA A 278 30.22 -2.20 -26.62
CA ALA A 278 30.44 -3.48 -25.97
C ALA A 278 30.46 -4.61 -27.02
N THR A 279 31.64 -5.15 -27.32
CA THR A 279 31.78 -6.44 -28.00
C THR A 279 31.57 -7.56 -27.00
N ALA A 280 30.57 -8.41 -27.27
CA ALA A 280 30.21 -9.54 -26.43
C ALA A 280 31.23 -10.68 -26.52
N THR A 281 32.14 -10.75 -25.56
CA THR A 281 32.76 -11.98 -25.06
C THR A 281 33.47 -11.64 -23.75
N ASP A 282 32.85 -11.96 -22.61
CA ASP A 282 33.56 -12.45 -21.43
C ASP A 282 32.56 -12.85 -20.34
N THR A 283 32.63 -14.12 -19.94
CA THR A 283 31.84 -14.72 -18.86
C THR A 283 32.59 -14.50 -17.54
N PRO A 284 32.02 -13.82 -16.52
CA PRO A 284 32.70 -13.69 -15.24
C PRO A 284 32.35 -14.86 -14.30
N THR A 285 33.39 -15.48 -13.75
CA THR A 285 33.34 -16.38 -12.59
C THR A 285 33.04 -15.58 -11.31
N ILE A 286 32.06 -16.03 -10.53
CA ILE A 286 31.68 -15.43 -9.25
C ILE A 286 32.48 -16.09 -8.11
N GLY A 287 33.27 -15.28 -7.40
CA GLY A 287 33.82 -15.60 -6.08
C GLY A 287 33.19 -14.69 -5.01
N PRO A 288 33.15 -15.08 -3.73
CA PRO A 288 32.41 -14.36 -2.71
C PRO A 288 33.24 -13.19 -2.16
N SER A 289 32.76 -11.96 -2.40
CA SER A 289 33.26 -10.76 -1.72
C SER A 289 32.11 -9.78 -1.50
N ALA A 290 31.74 -9.59 -0.23
CA ALA A 290 30.77 -8.59 0.19
C ALA A 290 31.29 -7.18 -0.11
N THR A 291 30.55 -6.44 -0.94
CA THR A 291 30.74 -5.01 -1.20
C THR A 291 29.35 -4.35 -1.19
N PRO A 292 29.17 -3.13 -0.63
CA PRO A 292 27.85 -2.52 -0.48
C PRO A 292 27.20 -2.24 -1.83
N ILE A 293 25.88 -2.44 -1.90
CA ILE A 293 25.05 -2.17 -3.07
C ILE A 293 25.21 -0.69 -3.46
N ARG A 294 25.70 -0.46 -4.69
CA ARG A 294 25.77 0.86 -5.31
C ARG A 294 24.37 1.35 -5.65
N THR A 295 24.15 2.64 -5.42
CA THR A 295 23.03 3.44 -5.96
C THR A 295 22.92 3.20 -7.47
N VAL A 296 21.71 2.93 -7.95
CA VAL A 296 21.42 2.74 -9.38
C VAL A 296 21.25 4.12 -10.02
N ASP A 297 22.07 4.42 -11.03
CA ASP A 297 22.00 5.65 -11.83
C ASP A 297 20.72 5.66 -12.69
N ILE A 298 19.94 6.75 -12.60
CA ILE A 298 18.68 6.95 -13.35
C ILE A 298 18.99 7.65 -14.68
N VAL A 299 18.39 7.16 -15.77
CA VAL A 299 18.59 7.64 -17.15
C VAL A 299 17.89 9.00 -17.40
N PRO A 300 18.51 9.94 -18.15
CA PRO A 300 18.04 11.32 -18.27
C PRO A 300 17.41 11.62 -19.64
N ASP A 301 16.08 11.70 -19.71
CA ASP A 301 15.41 12.62 -20.64
C ASP A 301 13.90 12.61 -20.40
N CYS A 302 13.33 13.73 -19.96
CA CYS A 302 11.92 14.05 -20.18
C CYS A 302 11.58 15.47 -19.66
N ARG A 303 11.58 16.46 -20.56
CA ARG A 303 10.88 17.74 -20.36
C ARG A 303 9.46 17.63 -20.89
N VAL A 304 8.47 18.19 -20.18
CA VAL A 304 7.27 18.78 -20.79
C VAL A 304 6.87 20.03 -20.00
N ASP A 305 6.63 21.11 -20.77
CA ASP A 305 6.24 22.46 -20.34
C ASP A 305 4.87 22.51 -19.67
N ALA A 306 4.78 23.39 -18.66
CA ALA A 306 3.58 23.77 -17.95
C ALA A 306 2.74 24.75 -18.79
N LEU A 307 1.58 24.31 -19.29
CA LEU A 307 0.44 25.20 -19.56
C LEU A 307 -0.85 24.40 -19.87
N ASP A 308 -1.93 24.82 -19.20
CA ASP A 308 -3.35 24.47 -19.33
C ASP A 308 -3.84 23.10 -18.80
N LEU A 309 -4.62 23.09 -17.71
CA LEU A 309 -6.09 23.16 -17.80
C LEU A 309 -6.74 23.13 -16.40
N MET A 310 -7.15 24.32 -15.93
CA MET A 310 -8.14 24.51 -14.87
C MET A 310 -9.56 24.28 -15.44
N SER A 311 -10.25 23.21 -15.02
CA SER A 311 -11.68 23.25 -14.66
C SER A 311 -12.17 21.88 -14.18
N LEU A 312 -12.21 21.66 -12.86
CA LEU A 312 -13.35 21.11 -12.09
C LEU A 312 -12.88 20.78 -10.66
N ILE A 313 -12.98 21.76 -9.75
CA ILE A 313 -13.50 21.66 -8.37
C ILE A 313 -13.47 23.10 -7.82
N GLY A 314 -14.65 23.59 -7.44
CA GLY A 314 -14.79 24.90 -6.82
C GLY A 314 -14.32 24.86 -5.37
N ALA A 315 -13.50 25.87 -5.04
CA ALA A 315 -13.05 26.29 -3.71
C ALA A 315 -11.82 25.55 -3.11
N GLY A 316 -10.64 25.96 -3.60
CA GLY A 316 -9.67 26.58 -2.70
C GLY A 316 -8.51 25.72 -2.20
N HIS A 317 -7.43 25.74 -2.99
CA HIS A 317 -6.02 25.51 -2.62
C HIS A 317 -5.44 24.09 -2.77
N ALA A 318 -4.35 24.05 -3.55
CA ALA A 318 -3.30 23.03 -3.68
C ALA A 318 -3.59 21.78 -4.54
N GLU A 319 -3.67 21.93 -5.86
CA GLU A 319 -3.59 20.80 -6.80
C GLU A 319 -2.27 20.74 -7.62
N ASP A 320 -1.41 21.77 -7.53
CA ASP A 320 -0.25 21.89 -8.41
C ASP A 320 0.95 20.97 -8.04
N ASN A 321 0.96 20.34 -6.85
CA ASN A 321 2.07 19.50 -6.39
C ASN A 321 1.81 17.99 -6.52
N LEU A 322 0.56 17.53 -6.42
CA LEU A 322 0.24 16.09 -6.37
C LEU A 322 0.48 15.40 -7.71
N ALA A 323 0.19 16.09 -8.83
CA ALA A 323 0.40 15.54 -10.17
C ALA A 323 1.89 15.37 -10.50
N ALA A 324 2.74 16.34 -10.13
CA ALA A 324 4.18 16.27 -10.36
C ALA A 324 4.85 15.17 -9.52
N VAL A 325 4.44 15.02 -8.24
CA VAL A 325 4.97 13.98 -7.36
C VAL A 325 4.52 12.58 -7.79
N LEU A 326 3.25 12.40 -8.18
CA LEU A 326 2.76 11.13 -8.76
C LEU A 326 3.42 10.82 -10.12
N PHE A 327 3.84 11.85 -10.86
CA PHE A 327 4.46 11.72 -12.18
C PHE A 327 5.91 11.24 -12.11
N ASP A 328 6.71 11.78 -11.20
CA ASP A 328 8.06 11.26 -10.93
C ASP A 328 8.00 9.85 -10.34
N PHE A 329 6.98 9.59 -9.52
CA PHE A 329 6.75 8.28 -8.94
C PHE A 329 6.37 7.19 -9.96
N ALA A 330 5.45 7.48 -10.90
CA ALA A 330 5.08 6.54 -11.97
C ALA A 330 6.26 6.23 -12.92
N ARG A 331 7.18 7.19 -13.11
CA ARG A 331 8.41 6.98 -13.89
C ARG A 331 9.44 6.13 -13.15
N CYS A 332 9.66 6.40 -11.86
CA CYS A 332 10.50 5.56 -11.00
C CYS A 332 9.95 4.13 -10.88
N TRP A 333 8.63 3.97 -10.82
CA TRP A 333 7.97 2.66 -10.80
C TRP A 333 8.25 1.83 -12.06
N ARG A 334 8.18 2.43 -13.26
CA ARG A 334 8.54 1.73 -14.50
C ARG A 334 10.00 1.27 -14.52
N ALA A 335 10.91 2.07 -13.96
CA ALA A 335 12.33 1.70 -13.85
C ALA A 335 12.56 0.55 -12.85
N LEU A 336 11.78 0.49 -11.76
CA LEU A 336 11.86 -0.57 -10.74
C LEU A 336 11.24 -1.90 -11.19
N CYS A 337 10.21 -1.86 -12.04
CA CYS A 337 9.51 -3.06 -12.52
C CYS A 337 10.18 -3.74 -13.73
N GLY A 338 11.33 -3.23 -14.22
CA GLY A 338 12.07 -3.88 -15.30
C GLY A 338 11.37 -3.85 -16.67
N GLU A 339 10.38 -2.98 -16.87
CA GLU A 339 9.78 -2.74 -18.19
C GLU A 339 10.71 -1.85 -19.02
N GLY A 340 11.77 -2.46 -19.54
CA GLY A 340 12.62 -1.85 -20.56
C GLY A 340 11.94 -1.90 -21.93
N SER A 341 11.70 -0.70 -22.48
CA SER A 341 11.38 -0.34 -23.88
C SER A 341 10.19 -1.00 -24.56
#